data_AF-A0A1T2L486-F1
#
_entry.id   AF-A0A1T2L486-F1
#
_cell.length_a   1.000
_cell.length_b   1.000
_cell.length_c   1.000
_cell.angle_alpha   90.00
_cell.angle_beta   90.00
_cell.angle_gamma   90.00
#
_symmetry.space_group_name_H-M   'P 1'
#
loop_
_entity.id
_entity.type
_entity.pdbx_description
1 polymer ?
#
loop_
_entity_poly.entity_id
_entity_poly.type
_entity_poly.pdbx_seq_one_letter_code
_entity_poly.pdbx_strand_id
1 'polypeptide(L)'
;MEKTFQFSGPMALLVGVVALIIIGIRLASMGGNSDPELEEAVRQELWSDHAGGMVSQLRQKFESGSMAKGDVEKVGAEAISILKIGTSKPLLSMSTNERVIVFVRYMVPDDDNVHEKYMEFTNATLGGWRYRYRSSVISYYLNLF
;
A
#
# COMPACT_ATOMS: atom_id res chain seq x y z
N MET A 1 -5.61 -40.57 -13.98
CA MET A 1 -6.18 -40.81 -12.64
C MET A 1 -6.46 -39.46 -12.01
N GLU A 2 -7.67 -38.94 -12.19
CA GLU A 2 -8.13 -37.77 -11.43
C GLU A 2 -8.45 -38.23 -10.01
N LYS A 3 -7.74 -37.68 -9.02
CA LYS A 3 -8.10 -37.86 -7.61
C LYS A 3 -9.24 -36.90 -7.31
N THR A 4 -10.47 -37.33 -7.56
CA THR A 4 -11.67 -36.67 -7.02
C THR A 4 -11.65 -36.85 -5.51
N PHE A 5 -11.21 -35.81 -4.80
CA PHE A 5 -11.33 -35.74 -3.34
C PHE A 5 -12.81 -35.78 -2.97
N GLN A 6 -13.34 -36.95 -2.62
CA GLN A 6 -14.66 -37.06 -2.01
C GLN A 6 -14.56 -36.53 -0.58
N PHE A 7 -14.91 -35.26 -0.40
CA PHE A 7 -15.05 -34.66 0.92
C PHE A 7 -16.24 -35.30 1.64
N SER A 8 -15.95 -36.14 2.63
CA SER A 8 -16.98 -36.60 3.57
C SER A 8 -17.53 -35.40 4.34
N GLY A 9 -18.83 -35.42 4.69
CA GLY A 9 -19.49 -34.33 5.42
C GLY A 9 -18.70 -33.76 6.62
N PRO A 10 -18.07 -34.59 7.47
CA PRO A 10 -17.25 -34.10 8.58
C PRO A 10 -15.96 -33.39 8.13
N MET A 11 -15.31 -33.86 7.07
CA MET A 11 -14.10 -33.22 6.53
C MET A 11 -14.42 -31.89 5.84
N ALA A 12 -15.56 -31.79 5.15
CA ALA A 12 -16.02 -30.53 4.57
C ALA A 12 -16.27 -29.47 5.65
N LEU A 13 -16.88 -29.88 6.77
CA LEU A 13 -17.17 -29.02 7.91
C LEU A 13 -15.87 -28.54 8.58
N LEU A 14 -14.91 -29.45 8.78
CA LEU A 14 -13.61 -29.14 9.38
C LEU A 14 -12.79 -28.18 8.50
N VAL A 15 -12.75 -28.40 7.18
CA VAL A 15 -12.11 -27.47 6.24
C VAL A 15 -12.79 -26.11 6.23
N GLY A 16 -14.13 -26.07 6.27
CA GLY A 16 -14.88 -24.81 6.37
C GLY A 16 -14.53 -24.01 7.62
N VAL A 17 -14.43 -24.66 8.78
CA VAL A 17 -14.05 -24.01 10.04
C VAL A 17 -12.62 -23.48 9.99
N VAL A 18 -11.67 -24.27 9.49
CA VAL A 18 -10.27 -23.82 9.34
C VAL A 18 -10.17 -22.61 8.39
N ALA A 19 -10.90 -22.63 7.27
CA ALA A 19 -10.94 -21.50 6.35
C ALA A 19 -11.48 -20.22 7.02
N LEU A 20 -12.55 -20.34 7.81
CA LEU A 20 -13.13 -19.20 8.54
C LEU A 20 -12.15 -18.64 9.58
N ILE A 21 -11.41 -19.49 10.29
CA ILE A 21 -10.39 -19.05 11.25
C ILE A 21 -9.27 -18.29 10.53
N ILE A 22 -8.78 -18.80 9.39
CA ILE A 22 -7.75 -18.14 8.60
C ILE A 22 -8.24 -16.76 8.13
N ILE A 23 -9.47 -16.67 7.63
CA ILE A 23 -10.09 -15.40 7.22
C ILE A 23 -10.23 -14.43 8.40
N GLY A 24 -10.64 -14.93 9.57
CA GLY A 24 -10.78 -14.13 10.79
C GLY A 24 -9.44 -13.54 11.26
N ILE A 25 -8.40 -14.37 11.37
CA ILE A 25 -7.04 -13.93 11.70
C ILE A 25 -6.55 -12.93 10.66
N ARG A 26 -6.87 -13.15 9.39
CA ARG A 26 -6.45 -12.29 8.29
C ARG A 26 -7.00 -10.87 8.43
N LEU A 27 -8.31 -10.76 8.66
CA LEU A 27 -8.97 -9.47 8.88
C LEU A 27 -8.44 -8.77 10.13
N ALA A 28 -8.13 -9.52 11.20
CA ALA A 28 -7.53 -8.95 12.41
C ALA A 28 -6.08 -8.48 12.23
N SER A 29 -5.31 -9.14 11.36
CA SER A 29 -3.91 -8.78 11.04
C SER A 29 -3.78 -7.55 10.14
N MET A 30 -4.87 -7.11 9.51
CA MET A 30 -4.92 -5.88 8.72
C MET A 30 -5.06 -4.67 9.66
N GLY A 31 -3.94 -4.28 10.26
CA GLY A 31 -3.84 -3.08 11.08
C GLY A 31 -3.38 -1.86 10.29
N GLY A 32 -3.69 -0.67 10.82
CA GLY A 32 -2.97 0.55 10.43
C GLY A 32 -1.49 0.37 10.78
N ASN A 33 -0.61 0.68 9.83
CA ASN A 33 0.81 0.51 10.06
C ASN A 33 1.36 1.72 10.82
N SER A 34 2.06 1.47 11.92
CA SER A 34 2.69 2.50 12.76
C SER A 34 4.18 2.67 12.47
N ASP A 35 4.70 1.99 11.44
CA ASP A 35 6.11 2.07 11.07
C ASP A 35 6.39 3.38 10.31
N PRO A 36 7.10 4.34 10.94
CA PRO A 36 7.37 5.64 10.32
C PRO A 36 8.27 5.52 9.09
N GLU A 37 9.17 4.52 9.04
CA GLU A 37 10.04 4.32 7.88
C GLU A 37 9.24 3.86 6.65
N LEU A 38 8.20 3.03 6.86
CA LEU A 38 7.33 2.63 5.77
C LEU A 38 6.46 3.79 5.30
N GLU A 39 5.97 4.62 6.22
CA GLU A 39 5.19 5.80 5.86
C GLU A 39 6.02 6.77 5.00
N GLU A 40 7.27 7.02 5.38
CA GLU A 40 8.17 7.87 4.61
C GLU A 40 8.43 7.29 3.21
N ALA A 41 8.71 5.99 3.11
CA ALA A 41 8.90 5.31 1.83
C ALA A 41 7.65 5.38 0.94
N VAL A 42 6.45 5.23 1.52
CA VAL A 42 5.18 5.41 0.83
C VAL A 42 5.02 6.83 0.31
N ARG A 43 5.34 7.83 1.14
CA ARG A 43 5.24 9.25 0.79
C ARG A 43 6.19 9.62 -0.35
N GLN A 44 7.43 9.14 -0.32
CA GLN A 44 8.41 9.35 -1.39
C GLN A 44 7.95 8.74 -2.72
N GLU A 45 7.39 7.53 -2.69
CA GLU A 45 6.86 6.86 -3.88
C GLU A 45 5.64 7.62 -4.46
N LEU A 46 4.71 8.05 -3.61
CA LEU A 46 3.57 8.87 -4.05
C LEU A 46 4.02 10.19 -4.66
N TRP A 47 5.03 10.83 -4.07
CA TRP A 47 5.61 12.04 -4.62
C TRP A 47 6.26 11.79 -5.98
N SER A 48 7.07 10.73 -6.12
CA SER A 48 7.71 10.38 -7.39
C SER A 48 6.68 10.18 -8.51
N ASP A 49 5.56 9.52 -8.22
CA ASP A 49 4.47 9.31 -9.18
C ASP A 49 3.79 10.61 -9.65
N HIS A 50 3.69 11.62 -8.77
CA HIS A 50 2.97 12.86 -9.03
C HIS A 50 3.87 14.08 -9.29
N ALA A 51 5.18 13.95 -9.07
CA ALA A 51 6.14 15.05 -9.15
C ALA A 51 6.15 15.68 -10.54
N GLY A 52 6.05 14.88 -11.60
CA GLY A 52 6.02 15.39 -12.98
C GLY A 52 4.85 16.34 -13.23
N GLY A 53 3.66 16.02 -12.72
CA GLY A 53 2.48 16.88 -12.80
C GLY A 53 2.63 18.15 -11.97
N MET A 54 3.06 18.01 -10.71
CA MET A 54 3.25 19.13 -9.79
C MET A 54 4.31 20.14 -10.28
N VAL A 55 5.45 19.64 -10.78
CA VAL A 55 6.52 20.47 -11.36
C VAL A 55 6.04 21.18 -12.63
N SER A 56 5.24 20.51 -13.46
CA SER A 56 4.69 21.12 -14.67
C SER A 56 3.72 22.27 -14.35
N GLN A 57 2.87 22.10 -13.34
CA GLN A 57 1.96 23.16 -12.86
C GLN A 57 2.72 24.35 -12.27
N LEU A 58 3.78 24.10 -11.48
CA LEU A 58 4.65 25.16 -10.99
C LEU A 58 5.30 25.95 -12.13
N ARG A 59 5.83 25.24 -13.12
CA ARG A 59 6.45 25.87 -14.29
C ARG A 59 5.44 26.76 -15.02
N GLN A 60 4.21 26.30 -15.21
CA GLN A 60 3.16 27.08 -15.83
C GLN A 60 2.84 28.34 -15.03
N LYS A 61 2.70 28.24 -13.70
CA LYS A 61 2.47 29.39 -12.80
C LYS A 61 3.62 30.39 -12.80
N PHE A 62 4.87 29.90 -12.94
CA PHE A 62 6.06 30.74 -13.09
C PHE A 62 6.01 31.53 -14.40
N GLU A 63 5.75 30.84 -15.51
CA GLU A 63 5.70 31.43 -16.85
C GLU A 63 4.52 32.41 -17.00
N SER A 64 3.40 32.20 -16.31
CA SER A 64 2.25 33.13 -16.29
C SER A 64 2.39 34.29 -15.30
N GLY A 65 3.46 34.36 -14.51
CA GLY A 65 3.67 35.41 -13.49
C GLY A 65 2.69 35.34 -12.31
N SER A 66 1.95 34.23 -12.16
CA SER A 66 0.95 34.03 -11.10
C SER A 66 1.48 33.19 -9.93
N MET A 67 2.78 32.94 -9.88
CA MET A 67 3.43 32.16 -8.82
C MET A 67 3.42 32.93 -7.49
N ALA A 68 2.78 32.35 -6.49
CA ALA A 68 2.83 32.81 -5.11
C ALA A 68 3.92 32.05 -4.33
N LYS A 69 4.42 32.65 -3.23
CA LYS A 69 5.41 32.00 -2.35
C LYS A 69 4.97 30.61 -1.85
N GLY A 70 3.68 30.42 -1.60
CA GLY A 70 3.12 29.14 -1.11
C GLY A 70 2.97 28.05 -2.19
N ASP A 71 3.16 28.36 -3.48
CA ASP A 71 3.08 27.34 -4.52
C ASP A 71 4.26 26.36 -4.45
N VAL A 72 5.45 26.83 -4.08
CA VAL A 72 6.65 25.99 -3.97
C VAL A 72 6.52 24.97 -2.84
N GLU A 73 5.85 25.34 -1.75
CA GLU A 73 5.60 24.46 -0.60
C GLU A 73 4.68 23.28 -0.96
N LYS A 74 3.87 23.40 -2.02
CA LYS A 74 2.96 22.36 -2.49
C LYS A 74 3.62 21.26 -3.33
N VAL A 75 4.93 21.34 -3.58
CA VAL A 75 5.64 20.38 -4.45
C VAL A 75 6.59 19.47 -3.68
N GLY A 76 6.54 19.48 -2.35
CA GLY A 76 7.24 18.49 -1.52
C GLY A 76 6.46 17.19 -1.36
N ALA A 77 7.15 16.11 -0.97
CA ALA A 77 6.49 14.85 -0.59
C ALA A 77 5.52 15.04 0.60
N GLU A 78 5.81 16.01 1.46
CA GLU A 78 4.95 16.43 2.58
C GLU A 78 3.65 17.12 2.15
N ALA A 79 3.56 17.60 0.90
CA ALA A 79 2.34 18.22 0.40
C ALA A 79 1.23 17.19 0.12
N ILE A 80 1.58 15.90 0.00
CA ILE A 80 0.63 14.81 -0.17
C ILE A 80 0.01 14.48 1.19
N SER A 81 -1.31 14.63 1.29
CA SER A 81 -2.05 14.32 2.51
C SER A 81 -2.40 12.84 2.54
N ILE A 82 -1.75 12.09 3.43
CA ILE A 82 -2.03 10.67 3.65
C ILE A 82 -3.19 10.56 4.64
N LEU A 83 -4.33 10.05 4.17
CA LEU A 83 -5.54 9.88 4.97
C LEU A 83 -5.55 8.55 5.74
N LYS A 84 -5.03 7.50 5.12
CA LYS A 84 -4.98 6.16 5.70
C LYS A 84 -3.88 5.33 5.08
N ILE A 85 -3.12 4.63 5.92
CA ILE A 85 -2.22 3.55 5.52
C ILE A 85 -2.69 2.26 6.18
N GLY A 86 -2.79 1.19 5.40
CA GLY A 86 -3.00 -0.17 5.87
C GLY A 86 -1.91 -1.08 5.33
N THR A 87 -1.50 -2.06 6.12
CA THR A 87 -0.52 -3.06 5.68
C THR A 87 -1.07 -4.47 5.74
N SER A 88 -0.61 -5.26 4.78
CA SER A 88 -0.96 -6.65 4.60
C SER A 88 0.34 -7.46 4.55
N LYS A 89 0.63 -8.18 5.65
CA LYS A 89 1.81 -9.04 5.79
C LYS A 89 1.46 -10.49 5.43
N PRO A 90 2.35 -11.27 4.79
CA PRO A 90 2.09 -12.69 4.54
C PRO A 90 2.05 -13.47 5.86
N LEU A 91 1.08 -14.39 5.98
CA LEU A 91 0.89 -15.18 7.21
C LEU A 91 2.08 -16.11 7.51
N LEU A 92 2.79 -16.56 6.47
CA LEU A 92 3.89 -17.54 6.56
C LEU A 92 5.24 -16.91 6.17
N SER A 93 5.48 -15.66 6.59
CA SER A 93 6.76 -14.99 6.38
C SER A 93 7.82 -15.52 7.36
N MET A 94 8.59 -16.54 6.97
CA MET A 94 9.82 -16.95 7.67
C MET A 94 11.09 -16.28 7.13
N SER A 95 10.93 -15.33 6.20
CA SER A 95 12.03 -14.64 5.52
C SER A 95 12.56 -13.46 6.34
N THR A 96 13.89 -13.26 6.34
CA THR A 96 14.55 -12.05 6.85
C THR A 96 14.22 -10.80 6.05
N ASN A 97 13.75 -10.96 4.80
CA ASN A 97 13.19 -9.87 4.01
C ASN A 97 11.68 -9.84 4.19
N GLU A 98 11.19 -8.83 4.89
CA GLU A 98 9.77 -8.66 5.16
C GLU A 98 9.09 -8.02 3.94
N ARG A 99 8.24 -8.79 3.27
CA ARG A 99 7.40 -8.28 2.18
C ARG A 99 6.05 -7.83 2.76
N VAL A 100 5.58 -6.67 2.38
CA VAL A 100 4.25 -6.16 2.77
C VAL A 100 3.54 -5.53 1.59
N ILE A 101 2.22 -5.69 1.54
CA ILE A 101 1.38 -4.94 0.62
C ILE A 101 0.76 -3.79 1.40
N VAL A 102 1.04 -2.58 0.95
CA VAL A 102 0.51 -1.33 1.48
C VAL A 102 -0.74 -0.92 0.70
N PHE A 103 -1.79 -0.63 1.43
CA PHE A 103 -2.93 0.14 0.96
C PHE A 103 -2.77 1.58 1.46
N VAL A 104 -2.90 2.56 0.57
CA VAL A 104 -2.88 3.97 0.95
C VAL A 104 -4.08 4.72 0.35
N ARG A 105 -4.72 5.54 1.18
CA ARG A 105 -5.66 6.59 0.75
C ARG A 105 -4.98 7.93 0.93
N TYR A 106 -4.95 8.74 -0.12
CA TYR A 106 -4.25 10.02 -0.10
C TYR A 106 -4.95 11.07 -0.96
N MET A 107 -4.60 12.34 -0.75
CA MET A 107 -4.99 13.47 -1.57
C MET A 107 -3.74 14.19 -2.05
N VAL A 108 -3.78 14.63 -3.31
CA VAL A 108 -2.72 15.43 -3.93
C VAL A 108 -3.09 16.91 -3.75
N PRO A 109 -2.13 17.81 -3.51
CA PRO A 109 -2.42 19.23 -3.44
C PRO A 109 -3.08 19.74 -4.73
N ASP A 110 -4.05 20.63 -4.58
CA ASP A 110 -4.87 21.17 -5.69
C ASP A 110 -5.72 20.11 -6.42
N ASP A 111 -5.93 18.93 -5.82
CA ASP A 111 -6.88 17.89 -6.26
C ASP A 111 -7.84 17.53 -5.11
N ASP A 112 -9.14 17.75 -5.33
CA ASP A 112 -10.19 17.44 -4.35
C ASP A 112 -10.56 15.95 -4.30
N ASN A 113 -9.99 15.13 -5.20
CA ASN A 113 -10.28 13.71 -5.24
C ASN A 113 -9.43 12.92 -4.24
N VAL A 114 -10.09 11.95 -3.59
CA VAL A 114 -9.40 10.95 -2.77
C VAL A 114 -8.92 9.83 -3.68
N HIS A 115 -7.62 9.57 -3.64
CA HIS A 115 -6.98 8.50 -4.40
C HIS A 115 -6.74 7.29 -3.51
N GLU A 116 -6.80 6.10 -4.12
CA GLU A 116 -6.45 4.84 -3.47
C GLU A 116 -5.38 4.11 -4.28
N LYS A 117 -4.35 3.59 -3.61
CA LYS A 117 -3.29 2.82 -4.27
C LYS A 117 -2.90 1.62 -3.43
N TYR A 118 -2.58 0.53 -4.12
CA TYR A 118 -2.01 -0.69 -3.55
C TYR A 118 -0.58 -0.83 -4.05
N MET A 119 0.36 -1.04 -3.15
CA MET A 119 1.80 -1.06 -3.45
C MET A 119 2.47 -2.18 -2.69
N GLU A 120 3.44 -2.84 -3.29
CA GLU A 120 4.27 -3.80 -2.58
C GLU A 120 5.58 -3.14 -2.14
N PHE A 121 5.91 -3.34 -0.86
CA PHE A 121 7.17 -2.94 -0.26
C PHE A 121 7.91 -4.16 0.27
N THR A 122 9.24 -4.08 0.28
CA THR A 122 10.09 -5.06 0.94
C THR A 122 11.06 -4.33 1.86
N ASN A 123 11.15 -4.79 3.10
CA ASN A 123 12.16 -4.35 4.05
C ASN A 123 13.39 -5.25 3.92
N ALA A 124 14.54 -4.63 3.68
CA ALA A 124 15.83 -5.30 3.81
C ALA A 124 16.50 -4.84 5.10
N THR A 125 17.03 -5.80 5.87
CA THR A 125 17.72 -5.54 7.15
C THR A 125 18.82 -4.48 7.06
N LEU A 126 19.38 -4.28 5.86
CA LEU A 126 20.26 -3.19 5.50
C LEU A 126 19.66 -2.47 4.28
N GLY A 127 19.04 -1.32 4.49
CA GLY A 127 18.49 -0.48 3.41
C GLY A 127 17.03 -0.06 3.55
N GLY A 128 16.32 -0.52 4.59
CA GLY A 128 14.97 -0.08 4.92
C GLY A 128 13.91 -0.54 3.91
N TRP A 129 12.77 0.16 3.92
CA TRP A 129 11.63 -0.13 3.04
C TRP A 129 11.87 0.33 1.61
N ARG A 130 11.65 -0.59 0.66
CA ARG A 130 11.81 -0.31 -0.77
C ARG A 130 10.55 -0.69 -1.53
N TYR A 131 10.06 0.24 -2.34
CA TYR A 131 8.99 -0.03 -3.28
C TYR A 131 9.45 -1.08 -4.31
N ARG A 132 8.55 -2.01 -4.64
CA ARG A 132 8.79 -3.03 -5.67
C ARG A 132 7.92 -2.83 -6.90
N TYR A 133 6.60 -2.88 -6.72
CA TYR A 133 5.65 -2.73 -7.81
C TYR A 133 4.26 -2.37 -7.31
N ARG A 134 3.44 -1.88 -8.23
CA ARG A 134 2.02 -1.63 -8.00
C ARG A 134 1.32 -2.96 -7.78
N SER A 135 0.60 -3.04 -6.66
CA SER A 135 -0.15 -4.23 -6.27
C SER A 135 -1.65 -4.06 -6.56
N SER A 136 -2.46 -5.02 -6.15
CA SER A 136 -3.91 -5.01 -6.34
C SER A 136 -4.65 -5.19 -5.02
N VAL A 137 -5.94 -4.85 -5.02
CA VAL A 137 -6.85 -5.12 -3.90
C VAL A 137 -6.88 -6.61 -3.57
N ILE A 138 -6.88 -7.48 -4.59
CA ILE A 138 -6.89 -8.93 -4.42
C ILE A 138 -5.62 -9.37 -3.69
N SER A 139 -4.46 -8.89 -4.13
CA SER A 139 -3.18 -9.19 -3.49
C SER A 139 -3.15 -8.70 -2.04
N TYR A 140 -3.70 -7.52 -1.74
CA TYR A 140 -3.79 -7.01 -0.38
C TYR A 140 -4.59 -7.95 0.53
N TYR A 141 -5.77 -8.41 0.10
CA TYR A 141 -6.60 -9.30 0.92
C TYR A 141 -6.08 -10.74 0.97
N LEU A 142 -5.59 -11.26 -0.16
CA LEU A 142 -5.12 -12.63 -0.35
C LEU A 142 -3.59 -12.77 -0.29
N ASN A 143 -2.90 -11.94 0.50
CA ASN A 143 -1.46 -12.07 0.74
C ASN A 143 -1.18 -13.30 1.64
N LEU A 144 -1.21 -14.48 1.03
CA LEU A 144 -1.02 -15.76 1.71
C LEU A 144 0.47 -16.17 1.77
N PHE A 145 1.31 -15.61 0.89
CA PHE A 145 2.73 -15.97 0.69
C PHE A 145 3.60 -14.74 0.40
#